data_AF-A0A7C1Q766-F1
#
_entry.id   AF-A0A7C1Q766-F1
#
_cell.length_a   1.000
_cell.length_b   1.000
_cell.length_c   1.000
_cell.angle_alpha   90.00
_cell.angle_beta   90.00
_cell.angle_gamma   90.00
#
_symmetry.space_group_name_H-M   'P 1'
#
loop_
_entity.id
_entity.type
_entity.pdbx_description
1 polymer ?
#
loop_
_entity_poly.entity_id
_entity_poly.type
_entity_poly.pdbx_seq_one_letter_code
_entity_poly.pdbx_strand_id
1 'polypeptide(L)' 'MGDAADDNLERLMAKIEVEQGLLFLKGILPQCMDLQNLMAKLMRNFYTSLCREGFTESQALEIIKTHATGLNANLNGEF' A
#
# COMPACT_ATOMS: atom_id res chain seq x y z
N MET A 1 -2.77 -27.69 39.68
CA MET A 1 -1.65 -26.74 39.53
C MET A 1 -0.97 -26.99 38.18
N GLY A 2 -1.65 -26.65 37.09
CA GLY A 2 -1.11 -26.79 35.73
C GLY A 2 -1.60 -25.73 34.74
N ASP A 3 -2.52 -24.85 35.17
CA ASP A 3 -3.29 -23.95 34.30
C ASP A 3 -2.58 -22.59 34.13
N ALA A 4 -2.15 -21.96 35.24
CA ALA A 4 -1.58 -20.62 35.22
C ALA A 4 -0.17 -20.51 34.57
N ALA A 5 0.56 -21.63 34.49
CA ALA A 5 1.87 -21.66 33.84
C ALA A 5 1.75 -21.78 32.31
N ASP A 6 0.72 -22.50 31.86
CA ASP A 6 0.39 -22.70 30.44
C ASP A 6 -0.15 -21.39 29.85
N ASP A 7 -1.08 -20.73 30.56
CA ASP A 7 -1.59 -19.40 30.21
C ASP A 7 -0.48 -18.35 30.04
N ASN A 8 0.56 -18.41 30.87
CA ASN A 8 1.68 -17.47 30.82
C ASN A 8 2.61 -17.76 29.62
N LEU A 9 2.77 -19.03 29.25
CA LEU A 9 3.53 -19.45 28.08
C LEU A 9 2.82 -19.02 26.79
N GLU A 10 1.50 -19.26 26.68
CA GLU A 10 0.71 -18.83 25.53
C GLU A 10 0.76 -17.31 25.33
N ARG A 11 0.62 -16.53 26.41
CA ARG A 11 0.75 -15.07 26.36
C ARG A 11 2.13 -14.61 25.90
N LEU A 12 3.19 -15.30 26.34
CA LEU A 12 4.54 -14.99 25.91
C LEU A 12 4.75 -15.30 24.43
N MET A 13 4.24 -16.44 23.94
CA MET A 13 4.31 -16.81 22.53
C MET A 13 3.56 -15.81 21.65
N ALA A 14 2.33 -15.43 22.02
CA ALA A 14 1.56 -14.42 21.30
C ALA A 14 2.30 -13.07 21.24
N LYS A 15 2.97 -12.67 22.33
CA LYS A 15 3.78 -11.45 22.35
C LYS A 15 4.96 -11.53 21.39
N ILE A 16 5.67 -12.65 21.35
CA ILE A 16 6.81 -12.87 20.44
C ILE A 16 6.34 -12.81 18.98
N GLU A 17 5.21 -13.43 18.64
CA GLU A 17 4.65 -13.40 17.29
C GLU A 17 4.32 -11.96 16.84
N VAL A 18 3.71 -11.16 17.73
CA VAL A 18 3.42 -9.75 17.46
C VAL A 18 4.71 -8.95 17.25
N GLU A 19 5.73 -9.15 18.09
CA GLU A 19 7.02 -8.46 17.96
C GLU A 19 7.73 -8.82 16.65
N GLN A 20 7.70 -10.09 16.23
CA GLN A 20 8.24 -10.53 14.95
C GLN A 20 7.48 -9.93 13.77
N GLY A 21 6.15 -9.89 13.83
CA GLY A 21 5.31 -9.22 12.83
C GLY A 21 5.64 -7.74 12.71
N LEU A 22 5.83 -7.04 13.83
CA LEU A 22 6.22 -5.63 13.83
C LEU A 22 7.62 -5.40 13.24
N LEU A 23 8.59 -6.29 13.52
CA LEU A 23 9.92 -6.21 12.93
C LEU A 23 9.87 -6.41 11.41
N PHE A 24 9.08 -7.38 10.94
CA PHE A 24 8.86 -7.60 9.52
C PHE A 24 8.24 -6.36 8.85
N LEU A 25 7.17 -5.81 9.43
CA LEU A 25 6.52 -4.59 8.92
C LEU A 25 7.49 -3.40 8.87
N LYS A 26 8.32 -3.21 9.90
CA LYS A 26 9.37 -2.19 9.90
C LYS A 26 10.41 -2.40 8.78
N GLY A 27 10.69 -3.65 8.42
CA GLY A 27 11.59 -3.98 7.32
C GLY A 27 11.05 -3.59 5.95
N ILE A 28 9.74 -3.74 5.73
CA ILE A 28 9.11 -3.47 4.41
C ILE A 28 8.56 -2.04 4.27
N LEU A 29 8.19 -1.40 5.37
CA LEU A 29 7.52 -0.09 5.34
C LEU A 29 8.31 0.99 4.58
N PRO A 30 9.65 1.12 4.73
CA PRO A 30 10.41 2.08 3.94
C PRO A 30 10.32 1.84 2.43
N GLN A 31 10.33 0.58 2.00
CA GLN A 31 10.22 0.20 0.59
C GLN A 31 8.83 0.52 0.03
N CYS A 32 7.78 0.31 0.83
CA CYS A 32 6.42 0.74 0.49
C CYS A 32 6.34 2.27 0.33
N MET A 33 6.98 3.03 1.22
CA MET A 33 7.04 4.50 1.14
C MET A 33 7.79 4.97 -0.12
N ASP A 34 8.93 4.34 -0.42
CA ASP A 34 9.71 4.65 -1.63
C ASP A 34 8.92 4.36 -2.90
N LEU A 35 8.19 3.25 -2.93
CA LEU A 35 7.30 2.90 -4.04
C LEU A 35 6.19 3.94 -4.22
N GLN A 36 5.51 4.34 -3.14
CA GLN A 36 4.49 5.39 -3.18
C GLN A 36 5.06 6.73 -3.69
N ASN A 37 6.25 7.11 -3.22
CA ASN A 37 6.94 8.31 -3.68
C ASN A 37 7.29 8.25 -5.17
N LEU A 38 7.75 7.10 -5.66
CA LEU A 38 8.03 6.89 -7.09
C LEU A 38 6.75 6.98 -7.92
N MET A 39 5.67 6.32 -7.49
CA MET A 39 4.37 6.39 -8.17
C MET A 39 3.86 7.82 -8.26
N ALA A 40 3.92 8.60 -7.18
CA ALA A 40 3.52 10.01 -7.18
C ALA A 40 4.32 10.85 -8.18
N LYS A 41 5.64 10.63 -8.28
CA LYS A 41 6.49 11.30 -9.27
C LYS A 41 6.09 10.94 -10.70
N LEU A 42 5.86 9.66 -10.98
CA LEU A 42 5.45 9.19 -12.31
C LEU A 42 4.08 9.75 -12.70
N MET A 43 3.10 9.75 -11.79
CA MET A 43 1.78 10.34 -12.02
C MET A 43 1.87 11.84 -12.33
N ARG A 44 2.71 12.57 -11.59
CA ARG A 44 2.95 14.00 -11.84
C ARG A 44 3.60 14.25 -13.19
N ASN A 45 4.58 13.42 -13.58
CA ASN A 45 5.22 13.53 -14.89
C ASN A 45 4.22 13.25 -16.01
N PHE A 46 3.37 12.24 -15.85
CA PHE A 46 2.34 11.90 -16.81
C PHE A 46 1.29 13.02 -16.94
N TYR A 47 0.81 13.56 -15.83
CA TYR A 47 -0.03 14.77 -15.80
C TYR A 47 0.58 15.91 -16.61
N THR A 48 1.86 16.20 -16.35
CA THR A 48 2.56 17.30 -17.02
C THR A 48 2.69 17.06 -18.52
N SER A 49 2.90 15.79 -18.95
CA SER A 49 2.92 15.43 -20.38
C SER A 49 1.56 15.69 -21.03
N LEU A 50 0.47 15.23 -20.41
CA LEU A 50 -0.89 15.42 -20.93
C LEU A 50 -1.21 16.91 -21.07
N CYS A 51 -0.89 17.73 -20.08
CA CYS A 51 -1.10 19.18 -20.20
C CYS A 51 -0.27 19.81 -21.33
N ARG A 52 0.97 19.32 -21.57
CA ARG A 52 1.80 19.77 -22.70
C ARG A 52 1.26 19.34 -24.06
N GLU A 53 0.59 18.20 -24.11
CA GLU A 53 -0.08 17.68 -25.32
C GLU A 53 -1.40 18.40 -25.62
N GLY A 54 -1.82 19.34 -24.75
CA GLY A 54 -3.00 20.18 -24.96
C GLY A 54 -4.26 19.70 -24.23
N PHE A 55 -4.16 18.66 -23.41
CA PHE A 55 -5.28 18.26 -22.55
C PHE A 55 -5.51 19.30 -21.45
N THR A 56 -6.79 19.58 -21.17
CA THR A 56 -7.16 20.38 -20.00
C THR A 56 -6.80 19.65 -18.71
N GLU A 57 -6.66 20.37 -17.60
CA GLU A 57 -6.37 19.77 -16.29
C GLU A 57 -7.40 18.71 -15.91
N SER A 58 -8.69 18.96 -16.17
CA SER A 58 -9.77 17.99 -15.90
C SER A 58 -9.59 16.69 -16.68
N GLN A 59 -9.28 16.79 -17.99
CA GLN A 59 -9.06 15.61 -18.84
C GLN A 59 -7.80 14.85 -18.40
N ALA A 60 -6.71 15.56 -18.10
CA ALA A 60 -5.47 14.94 -17.62
C ALA A 60 -5.71 14.16 -16.31
N LEU A 61 -6.46 14.73 -15.37
CA LEU A 61 -6.82 14.07 -14.12
C LEU A 61 -7.73 12.84 -14.33
N GLU A 62 -8.67 12.88 -15.28
CA GLU A 62 -9.53 11.74 -15.62
C GLU A 62 -8.73 10.57 -16.22
N ILE A 63 -7.81 10.88 -17.13
CA ILE A 63 -6.88 9.90 -17.72
C ILE A 63 -6.01 9.28 -16.62
N ILE A 64 -5.44 10.10 -15.73
CA ILE A 64 -4.63 9.61 -14.62
C ILE A 64 -5.46 8.72 -13.70
N LYS A 65 -6.69 9.07 -13.31
CA LYS A 65 -7.52 8.21 -12.44
C LYS A 65 -7.75 6.82 -13.04
N THR A 66 -7.91 6.74 -14.35
CA THR A 66 -8.08 5.47 -15.08
C THR A 66 -6.81 4.60 -15.02
N HIS A 67 -5.62 5.21 -15.06
CA HIS A 67 -4.33 4.48 -15.09
C HIS A 67 -3.64 4.33 -13.73
N ALA A 68 -3.73 5.33 -12.86
CA ALA A 68 -3.28 5.33 -11.47
C ALA A 68 -4.09 4.34 -10.60
N THR A 69 -5.31 4.05 -11.08
CA THR A 69 -6.22 3.00 -10.67
C THR A 69 -5.55 1.72 -10.22
N GLY A 70 -5.24 0.86 -11.20
CA GLY A 70 -5.03 -0.59 -11.03
C GLY A 70 -6.24 -1.32 -10.41
N LEU A 71 -6.83 -0.73 -9.37
CA LEU A 71 -8.00 -1.12 -8.61
C LEU A 71 -9.29 -1.19 -9.46
N ASN A 72 -9.45 -0.35 -10.48
CA ASN A 72 -10.63 -0.42 -11.36
C ASN A 72 -10.62 -1.64 -12.31
N ALA A 73 -9.48 -2.30 -12.53
CA ALA A 73 -9.43 -3.49 -13.38
C ALA A 73 -9.88 -4.77 -12.64
N ASN A 74 -9.79 -4.80 -11.30
CA ASN A 74 -10.11 -5.98 -10.49
C ASN A 74 -11.37 -5.82 -9.61
N LEU A 75 -12.04 -4.66 -9.63
CA LEU A 75 -13.29 -4.45 -8.88
C LEU A 75 -14.56 -4.59 -9.74
N ASN A 76 -14.41 -4.81 -11.05
CA ASN A 76 -15.53 -5.05 -11.97
C ASN A 76 -15.68 -6.52 -12.39
N GLY A 77 -15.02 -7.45 -11.70
CA GLY A 77 -15.08 -8.88 -11.99
C GLY A 77 -15.44 -9.68 -10.75
N GLU A 78 -16.73 -10.00 -10.61
CA GLU A 78 -17.31 -11.14 -9.88
C GLU A 78 -17.03 -11.24 -8.37
N PHE A 79 -17.97 -10.68 -7.58
CA PHE A 79 -18.52 -11.37 -6.40
C PHE A 79 -19.99 -11.70 -6.70
#